data_AF-A0A644XJF8-F1
#
_entry.id   AF-A0A644XJF8-F1
#
_cell.length_a   1.000
_cell.length_b   1.000
_cell.length_c   1.000
_cell.angle_alpha   90.00
_cell.angle_beta   90.00
_cell.angle_gamma   90.00
#
_symmetry.space_group_name_H-M   'P 1'
#
loop_
_entity.id
_entity.type
_entity.pdbx_description
1 polymer ?
#
loop_
_entity_poly.entity_id
_entity_poly.type
_entity_poly.pdbx_seq_one_letter_code
_entity_poly.pdbx_strand_id
1 'polypeptide(L)'
;MIYEMTIERQPLTGPSSHTIRVEDSSTFEQLHQEILEAFQEEAPKNHSFQIARSNGKKQSGVTIKQQPSADQVDEDPFIYTEDSENTSLFEESSYEKDTSLKDFFKKPGDAATYISVQDVPTEYTITLNRTISPAEALLAEFNRIMDLSPEKGEKYDDLKGQLDDLMQLLNPSSGKSKKPAAPMQPKIYSFKITLENVGVPVWRKVQVNSASTFLELHKIIQILFDWQEDHLHDFRIQKSNGIRQKNVIIESDEEDTSPLFDIFFGDAKTRLSETEEHLHDHFLVEKDQARYTYDFGDDWQHKIVLEKILPPAEGVTYPICTAAKNDAPYEDSRYEVMTGSLNLLNSDAKEIVADVNGELRRRIHKKKISRKRK
;
A
#
# COMPACT_ATOMS: atom_id res chain seq x y z
N MET A 1 -1.05 12.16 9.50
CA MET A 1 -1.74 11.60 10.69
C MET A 1 -3.13 12.23 10.78
N ILE A 2 -4.05 11.66 11.57
CA ILE A 2 -5.39 12.25 11.74
C ILE A 2 -5.46 12.90 13.12
N TYR A 3 -5.83 14.17 13.16
CA TYR A 3 -6.12 14.89 14.39
C TYR A 3 -7.57 14.68 14.77
N GLU A 4 -7.81 14.17 15.97
CA GLU A 4 -9.13 14.20 16.60
C GLU A 4 -9.19 15.45 17.48
N MET A 5 -10.06 16.38 17.12
CA MET A 5 -10.14 17.71 17.73
C MET A 5 -11.54 17.96 18.28
N THR A 6 -11.64 18.58 19.45
CA THR A 6 -12.91 19.08 19.98
C THR A 6 -13.03 20.57 19.67
N ILE A 7 -14.18 20.97 19.12
CA ILE A 7 -14.55 22.37 18.90
C ILE A 7 -15.68 22.71 19.85
N GLU A 8 -15.47 23.71 20.70
CA GLU A 8 -16.45 24.17 21.68
C GLU A 8 -16.84 25.62 21.38
N ARG A 9 -18.11 25.87 21.10
CA ARG A 9 -18.63 27.23 20.93
C ARG A 9 -18.81 27.90 22.29
N GLN A 10 -18.19 29.07 22.49
CA GLN A 10 -18.38 29.89 23.69
C GLN A 10 -19.80 30.51 23.70
N PRO A 11 -20.51 30.55 24.84
CA PRO A 11 -21.97 30.61 24.84
C PRO A 11 -22.60 32.00 24.73
N LEU A 12 -23.84 32.02 24.18
CA LEU A 12 -24.97 32.77 24.74
C LEU A 12 -26.08 31.84 25.30
N THR A 13 -26.15 30.56 24.90
CA THR A 13 -27.25 29.64 25.28
C THR A 13 -26.81 28.22 25.71
N GLY A 14 -25.54 28.05 26.07
CA GLY A 14 -24.95 26.78 26.52
C GLY A 14 -23.85 26.26 25.59
N PRO A 15 -22.93 25.40 26.07
CA PRO A 15 -21.85 24.87 25.24
C PRO A 15 -22.41 23.90 24.20
N SER A 16 -22.14 24.19 22.93
CA SER A 16 -22.28 23.22 21.84
C SER A 16 -20.87 22.77 21.46
N SER A 17 -20.61 21.46 21.58
CA SER A 17 -19.31 20.86 21.31
C SER A 17 -19.40 19.80 20.23
N HIS A 18 -18.50 19.84 19.26
CA HIS A 18 -18.37 18.81 18.23
C HIS A 18 -16.96 18.22 18.27
N THR A 19 -16.85 16.92 17.98
CA THR A 19 -15.56 16.27 17.75
C THR A 19 -15.42 16.03 16.26
N ILE A 20 -14.36 16.57 15.66
CA ILE A 20 -14.04 16.42 14.24
C ILE A 20 -12.74 15.65 14.08
N ARG A 21 -12.55 15.07 12.89
CA ARG A 21 -11.33 14.37 12.49
C ARG A 21 -10.81 14.97 11.19
N VAL A 22 -9.61 15.54 11.24
CA VAL A 22 -8.97 16.21 10.10
C VAL A 22 -7.54 15.71 9.92
N GLU A 23 -7.04 15.73 8.69
CA GLU A 23 -5.63 15.40 8.46
C GLU A 23 -4.72 16.47 9.07
N ASP A 24 -3.58 16.04 9.62
CA ASP A 24 -2.56 16.96 10.13
C ASP A 24 -1.99 17.88 9.05
N SER A 25 -1.99 17.41 7.80
CA SER A 25 -1.52 18.16 6.64
C SER A 25 -2.52 19.21 6.14
N SER A 26 -3.77 19.18 6.62
CA SER A 26 -4.81 20.14 6.25
C SER A 26 -4.41 21.57 6.58
N THR A 27 -5.04 22.50 5.86
CA THR A 27 -4.88 23.94 6.04
C THR A 27 -5.92 24.50 7.02
N PHE A 28 -5.73 25.73 7.47
CA PHE A 28 -6.73 26.41 8.31
C PHE A 28 -8.01 26.75 7.52
N GLU A 29 -7.96 26.88 6.19
CA GLU A 29 -9.16 27.02 5.35
C GLU A 29 -10.03 25.75 5.41
N GLN A 30 -9.39 24.58 5.31
CA GLN A 30 -10.10 23.30 5.42
C GLN A 30 -10.70 23.12 6.81
N LEU A 31 -9.96 23.48 7.86
CA LEU A 31 -10.48 23.47 9.23
C LEU A 31 -11.68 24.42 9.39
N HIS A 32 -11.66 25.59 8.75
CA HIS A 32 -12.79 26.51 8.73
C HIS A 32 -14.05 25.87 8.12
N GLN A 33 -13.94 25.17 6.98
CA GLN A 33 -15.07 24.48 6.37
C GLN A 33 -15.65 23.38 7.28
N GLU A 34 -14.79 22.60 7.92
CA GLU A 34 -15.20 21.55 8.87
C GLU A 34 -15.95 22.14 10.09
N ILE A 35 -15.57 23.32 10.57
CA ILE A 35 -16.28 24.02 11.65
C ILE A 35 -17.68 24.44 11.19
N LEU A 36 -17.81 25.02 9.99
CA LEU A 36 -19.11 25.42 9.45
C LEU A 36 -20.04 24.21 9.28
N GLU A 37 -19.52 23.11 8.75
CA GLU A 37 -20.30 21.88 8.57
C GLU A 37 -20.73 21.28 9.93
N ALA A 38 -19.82 21.20 10.90
CA ALA A 38 -20.10 20.65 12.22
C ALA A 38 -21.22 21.41 12.96
N PHE A 39 -21.29 22.73 12.80
CA PHE A 39 -22.30 23.57 13.44
C PHE A 39 -23.48 23.93 12.52
N GLN A 40 -23.48 23.47 11.26
CA GLN A 40 -24.46 23.80 10.22
C GLN A 40 -24.63 25.31 10.03
N GLU A 41 -23.52 26.04 10.01
CA GLU A 41 -23.48 27.50 9.89
C GLU A 41 -23.18 27.95 8.45
N GLU A 42 -23.72 29.11 8.06
CA GLU A 42 -23.38 29.74 6.78
C GLU A 42 -21.99 30.40 6.84
N ALA A 43 -21.37 30.60 5.68
CA ALA A 43 -20.08 31.27 5.60
C ALA A 43 -20.15 32.70 6.20
N PRO A 44 -19.25 33.04 7.14
CA PRO A 44 -19.24 34.35 7.77
C PRO A 44 -18.75 35.43 6.81
N LYS A 45 -19.00 36.69 7.17
CA LYS A 45 -18.44 37.84 6.43
C LYS A 45 -16.93 37.91 6.60
N ASN A 46 -16.45 37.58 7.80
CA ASN A 46 -15.03 37.47 8.09
C ASN A 46 -14.75 36.45 9.20
N HIS A 47 -13.58 35.83 9.18
CA HIS A 47 -13.12 34.95 10.25
C HIS A 47 -11.60 34.98 10.44
N SER A 48 -11.16 34.50 11.59
CA SER A 48 -9.74 34.32 11.89
C SER A 48 -9.50 33.21 12.91
N PHE A 49 -8.26 32.74 12.98
CA PHE A 49 -7.79 31.87 14.05
C PHE A 49 -6.72 32.58 14.86
N GLN A 50 -6.80 32.47 16.18
CA GLN A 50 -5.82 33.00 17.11
C GLN A 50 -5.20 31.87 17.91
N ILE A 51 -3.86 31.82 17.96
CA ILE A 51 -3.11 30.77 18.62
C ILE A 51 -2.16 31.40 19.62
N ALA A 52 -2.36 31.14 20.90
CA ALA A 52 -1.48 31.62 21.97
C ALA A 52 -0.25 30.72 22.12
N ARG A 53 0.95 31.30 22.05
CA ARG A 53 2.24 30.65 22.39
C ARG A 53 2.73 31.17 23.74
N SER A 54 2.89 30.27 24.71
CA SER A 54 3.44 30.61 26.03
C SER A 54 4.86 30.06 26.16
N ASN A 55 5.87 30.93 26.15
CA ASN A 55 7.26 30.58 26.42
C ASN A 55 7.72 31.09 27.79
N GLY A 56 6.98 30.73 28.84
CA GLY A 56 7.35 30.89 30.25
C GLY A 56 7.35 32.31 30.83
N LYS A 57 7.78 33.34 30.08
CA LYS A 57 7.83 34.75 30.53
C LYS A 57 7.22 35.77 29.57
N LYS A 58 6.90 35.38 28.33
CA LYS A 58 6.18 36.22 27.34
C LYS A 58 5.07 35.38 26.72
N GLN A 59 3.87 35.96 26.66
CA GLN A 59 2.77 35.46 25.83
C GLN A 59 2.94 36.10 24.45
N SER A 60 3.14 35.31 23.42
CA SER A 60 3.12 35.78 22.04
C SER A 60 2.03 35.00 21.32
N GLY A 61 1.26 35.58 20.40
CA GLY A 61 0.31 34.79 19.62
C GLY A 61 0.45 35.01 18.13
N VAL A 62 -0.15 34.10 17.37
CA VAL A 62 -0.23 34.15 15.91
C VAL A 62 -1.70 34.30 15.53
N THR A 63 -1.97 35.19 14.59
CA THR A 63 -3.30 35.35 13.98
C THR A 63 -3.24 34.87 12.55
N ILE A 64 -4.06 33.87 12.22
CA ILE A 64 -4.21 33.35 10.87
C ILE A 64 -5.47 33.97 10.29
N LYS A 65 -5.30 34.76 9.23
CA LYS A 65 -6.38 35.54 8.61
C LYS A 65 -7.06 34.75 7.48
N GLN A 66 -8.36 35.01 7.28
CA GLN A 66 -9.08 34.59 6.08
C GLN A 66 -8.37 35.08 4.81
N GLN A 67 -8.47 34.33 3.71
CA GLN A 67 -7.93 34.75 2.43
C GLN A 67 -8.64 36.02 1.90
N PRO A 68 -7.91 37.06 1.43
CA PRO A 68 -8.53 38.25 0.84
C PRO A 68 -9.31 37.87 -0.43
N SER A 69 -10.54 38.36 -0.55
CA SER A 69 -11.31 38.25 -1.79
C SER A 69 -10.97 39.40 -2.73
N ALA A 70 -11.06 39.16 -4.04
CA ALA A 70 -10.65 40.13 -5.08
C ALA A 70 -11.42 41.47 -5.03
N ASP A 71 -12.53 41.54 -4.29
CA ASP A 71 -13.40 42.71 -4.16
C ASP A 71 -13.34 43.39 -2.78
N GLN A 72 -12.50 42.91 -1.85
CA GLN A 72 -12.34 43.50 -0.51
C GLN A 72 -11.05 44.35 -0.48
N VAL A 73 -11.20 45.67 -0.38
CA VAL A 73 -10.11 46.58 -0.02
C VAL A 73 -9.63 46.22 1.39
N ASP A 74 -8.32 46.23 1.62
CA ASP A 74 -7.66 46.06 2.93
C ASP A 74 -8.22 47.03 4.00
N GLU A 75 -9.40 46.75 4.54
CA GLU A 75 -9.83 47.28 5.82
C GLU A 75 -9.66 46.17 6.85
N ASP A 76 -8.60 46.28 7.66
CA ASP A 76 -8.31 45.38 8.78
C ASP A 76 -9.43 45.57 9.83
N PRO A 77 -10.40 44.66 9.96
CA PRO A 77 -11.66 44.94 10.66
C PRO A 77 -11.55 44.74 12.18
N PHE A 78 -10.33 44.58 12.71
CA PHE A 78 -10.05 44.30 14.12
C PHE A 78 -9.37 45.45 14.89
N ILE A 79 -9.37 46.68 14.34
CA ILE A 79 -9.02 47.88 15.13
C ILE A 79 -10.31 48.59 15.59
N TYR A 80 -10.93 48.07 16.64
CA TYR A 80 -11.81 48.82 17.55
C TYR A 80 -11.48 48.24 18.95
N THR A 81 -10.98 48.95 19.94
CA THR A 81 -11.02 50.37 20.31
C THR A 81 -9.74 50.77 21.05
N GLU A 82 -9.47 52.08 21.06
CA GLU A 82 -8.62 52.78 22.02
C GLU A 82 -8.91 52.30 23.47
N ASP A 83 -7.87 52.28 24.32
CA ASP A 83 -7.85 51.89 25.75
C ASP A 83 -7.45 50.44 26.10
N SER A 84 -6.16 50.08 25.91
CA SER A 84 -5.32 49.52 26.98
C SER A 84 -3.90 49.24 26.50
N GLU A 85 -2.93 49.52 27.35
CA GLU A 85 -1.48 49.45 27.11
C GLU A 85 -0.92 48.03 26.91
N ASN A 86 -1.43 47.23 25.95
CA ASN A 86 -0.90 45.88 25.72
C ASN A 86 -0.89 45.39 24.26
N THR A 87 -0.78 46.31 23.30
CA THR A 87 -0.84 46.04 21.85
C THR A 87 0.47 45.49 21.24
N SER A 88 1.28 44.76 22.00
CA SER A 88 2.64 44.33 21.59
C SER A 88 2.87 42.80 21.68
N LEU A 89 1.85 41.96 21.46
CA LEU A 89 1.97 40.52 21.74
C LEU A 89 1.63 39.58 20.57
N PHE A 90 1.33 40.07 19.36
CA PHE A 90 1.03 39.20 18.22
C PHE A 90 1.86 39.64 17.00
N GLU A 91 2.92 38.90 16.70
CA GLU A 91 3.76 39.09 15.50
C GLU A 91 3.60 37.87 14.58
N GLU A 92 3.50 38.15 13.27
CA GLU A 92 3.28 37.25 12.13
C GLU A 92 1.80 36.90 11.83
N SER A 93 1.23 37.58 10.82
CA SER A 93 -0.07 37.23 10.23
C SER A 93 0.13 36.39 8.96
N SER A 94 -0.18 35.10 9.01
CA SER A 94 -0.23 34.22 7.82
C SER A 94 -1.68 34.06 7.33
N TYR A 95 -1.85 33.61 6.08
CA TYR A 95 -3.15 33.33 5.52
C TYR A 95 -3.52 31.85 5.67
N GLU A 96 -4.81 31.58 5.82
CA GLU A 96 -5.34 30.25 6.12
C GLU A 96 -4.99 29.17 5.08
N LYS A 97 -4.86 29.53 3.80
CA LYS A 97 -4.51 28.61 2.70
C LYS A 97 -3.07 28.13 2.75
N ASP A 98 -2.19 28.98 3.23
CA ASP A 98 -0.74 28.74 3.22
C ASP A 98 -0.25 28.16 4.55
N THR A 99 -1.16 27.98 5.52
CA THR A 99 -0.82 27.61 6.89
C THR A 99 -1.39 26.23 7.21
N SER A 100 -0.52 25.28 7.58
CA SER A 100 -0.92 23.90 7.88
C SER A 100 -1.18 23.70 9.38
N LEU A 101 -2.16 22.85 9.72
CA LEU A 101 -2.50 22.53 11.12
C LEU A 101 -1.32 21.95 11.88
N LYS A 102 -0.54 21.06 11.24
CA LYS A 102 0.65 20.45 11.84
C LYS A 102 1.67 21.47 12.32
N ASP A 103 1.70 22.70 11.80
CA ASP A 103 2.69 23.70 12.18
C ASP A 103 2.42 24.22 13.61
N PHE A 104 1.17 24.10 14.08
CA PHE A 104 0.73 24.65 15.37
C PHE A 104 0.28 23.57 16.36
N PHE A 105 -0.47 22.56 15.92
CA PHE A 105 -0.92 21.47 16.78
C PHE A 105 0.14 20.36 16.79
N LYS A 106 0.90 20.26 17.87
CA LYS A 106 2.00 19.28 18.01
C LYS A 106 1.69 18.20 19.03
N LYS A 107 0.88 18.50 20.04
CA LYS A 107 0.56 17.59 21.14
C LYS A 107 -0.88 17.76 21.64
N PRO A 108 -1.45 16.72 22.27
CA PRO A 108 -2.71 16.83 23.00
C PRO A 108 -2.76 18.04 23.94
N GLY A 109 -3.85 18.79 23.88
CA GLY A 109 -4.07 20.01 24.64
C GLY A 109 -3.60 21.30 23.97
N ASP A 110 -2.92 21.23 22.83
CA ASP A 110 -2.69 22.42 22.01
C ASP A 110 -4.04 22.95 21.51
N ALA A 111 -4.23 24.27 21.57
CA ALA A 111 -5.52 24.90 21.31
C ALA A 111 -5.40 26.17 20.46
N ALA A 112 -6.47 26.47 19.73
CA ALA A 112 -6.67 27.69 18.95
C ALA A 112 -8.08 28.25 19.21
N THR A 113 -8.22 29.57 19.09
CA THR A 113 -9.51 30.25 19.12
C THR A 113 -9.89 30.60 17.68
N TYR A 114 -11.01 30.07 17.20
CA TYR A 114 -11.61 30.49 15.94
C TYR A 114 -12.69 31.55 16.21
N ILE A 115 -12.62 32.66 15.48
CA ILE A 115 -13.53 33.79 15.62
C ILE A 115 -14.26 33.97 14.30
N SER A 116 -15.58 33.79 14.32
CA SER A 116 -16.48 33.96 13.18
C SER A 116 -17.30 35.23 13.34
N VAL A 117 -17.32 36.09 12.32
CA VAL A 117 -18.05 37.37 12.34
C VAL A 117 -19.10 37.39 11.23
N GLN A 118 -20.36 37.30 11.63
CA GLN A 118 -21.50 37.47 10.72
C GLN A 118 -22.18 38.83 10.99
N ASP A 119 -22.80 38.97 12.17
CA ASP A 119 -23.26 40.26 12.72
C ASP A 119 -22.69 40.52 14.13
N VAL A 120 -22.48 39.47 14.91
CA VAL A 120 -21.82 39.49 16.22
C VAL A 120 -20.67 38.47 16.19
N PRO A 121 -19.48 38.78 16.73
CA PRO A 121 -18.39 37.83 16.81
C PRO A 121 -18.78 36.63 17.68
N THR A 122 -18.60 35.43 17.15
CA THR A 122 -18.78 34.16 17.86
C THR A 122 -17.43 33.47 17.96
N GLU A 123 -17.08 33.01 19.16
CA GLU A 123 -15.81 32.36 19.45
C GLU A 123 -15.96 30.86 19.64
N TYR A 124 -15.01 30.10 19.11
CA TYR A 124 -14.92 28.66 19.21
C TYR A 124 -13.53 28.28 19.70
N THR A 125 -13.46 27.46 20.74
CA THR A 125 -12.21 26.88 21.22
C THR A 125 -11.98 25.55 20.51
N ILE A 126 -10.86 25.43 19.83
CA ILE A 126 -10.45 24.21 19.12
C ILE A 126 -9.31 23.57 19.91
N THR A 127 -9.50 22.35 20.38
CA THR A 127 -8.49 21.62 21.17
C THR A 127 -8.12 20.32 20.48
N LEU A 128 -6.81 20.08 20.28
CA LEU A 128 -6.32 18.78 19.84
C LEU A 128 -6.44 17.76 20.98
N ASN A 129 -7.28 16.73 20.82
CA ASN A 129 -7.44 15.68 21.83
C ASN A 129 -6.33 14.65 21.73
N ARG A 130 -6.11 14.13 20.52
CA ARG A 130 -5.07 13.14 20.22
C ARG A 130 -4.76 13.09 18.73
N THR A 131 -3.60 12.52 18.43
CA THR A 131 -3.18 12.21 17.06
C THR A 131 -3.35 10.71 16.83
N ILE A 132 -4.21 10.36 15.89
CA ILE A 132 -4.57 8.99 15.54
C ILE A 132 -3.80 8.61 14.28
N SER A 133 -3.30 7.38 14.23
CA SER A 133 -2.73 6.85 12.99
C SER A 133 -3.84 6.66 11.95
N PRO A 134 -3.56 6.81 10.64
CA PRO A 134 -4.57 6.55 9.61
C PRO A 134 -5.25 5.17 9.75
N ALA A 135 -4.49 4.14 10.18
CA ALA A 135 -5.01 2.80 10.42
C ALA A 135 -5.99 2.72 11.62
N GLU A 136 -5.71 3.43 12.72
CA GLU A 136 -6.60 3.43 13.90
C GLU A 136 -7.90 4.20 13.64
N ALA A 137 -7.83 5.30 12.89
CA ALA A 137 -9.04 6.03 12.46
C ALA A 137 -9.91 5.15 11.57
N LEU A 138 -9.28 4.37 10.68
CA LEU A 138 -9.97 3.42 9.82
C LEU A 138 -10.68 2.31 10.62
N LEU A 139 -9.98 1.74 11.60
CA LEU A 139 -10.54 0.71 12.47
C LEU A 139 -11.78 1.23 13.22
N ALA A 140 -11.72 2.47 13.71
CA ALA A 140 -12.84 3.09 14.40
C ALA A 140 -14.04 3.29 13.47
N GLU A 141 -13.81 3.73 12.22
CA GLU A 141 -14.88 3.92 11.25
C GLU A 141 -15.47 2.58 10.77
N PHE A 142 -14.61 1.58 10.55
CA PHE A 142 -15.04 0.22 10.25
C PHE A 142 -15.91 -0.36 11.38
N ASN A 143 -15.48 -0.25 12.64
CA ASN A 143 -16.26 -0.74 13.78
C ASN A 143 -17.59 0.01 13.91
N ARG A 144 -17.60 1.33 13.68
CA ARG A 144 -18.84 2.13 13.65
C ARG A 144 -19.79 1.63 12.57
N ILE A 145 -19.29 1.39 11.35
CA ILE A 145 -20.06 0.85 10.23
C ILE A 145 -20.63 -0.53 10.56
N MET A 146 -19.80 -1.42 11.13
CA MET A 146 -20.20 -2.78 11.47
C MET A 146 -21.22 -2.82 12.62
N ASP A 147 -21.07 -1.95 13.63
CA ASP A 147 -22.01 -1.84 14.75
C ASP A 147 -23.37 -1.25 14.32
N LEU A 148 -23.41 -0.48 13.22
CA LEU A 148 -24.64 0.09 12.64
C LEU A 148 -25.48 -0.89 11.81
N SER A 149 -25.07 -2.17 11.68
CA SER A 149 -25.77 -3.15 10.84
C SER A 149 -25.99 -4.51 11.53
N PRO A 150 -27.07 -4.66 12.33
CA PRO A 150 -27.46 -5.97 12.84
C PRO A 150 -28.23 -6.85 11.84
N GLU A 151 -28.71 -6.33 10.70
CA GLU A 151 -29.60 -7.07 9.79
C GLU A 151 -29.20 -7.05 8.31
N LYS A 152 -29.39 -8.21 7.68
CA LYS A 152 -28.87 -8.66 6.37
C LYS A 152 -29.33 -7.84 5.16
N GLY A 153 -28.41 -7.71 4.20
CA GLY A 153 -28.68 -8.03 2.79
C GLY A 153 -29.44 -6.99 1.97
N GLU A 154 -28.83 -5.82 1.81
CA GLU A 154 -28.97 -4.84 0.70
C GLU A 154 -28.04 -3.66 1.02
N LYS A 155 -27.92 -3.32 2.30
CA LYS A 155 -26.98 -2.31 2.85
C LYS A 155 -25.49 -2.71 2.77
N TYR A 156 -25.21 -4.01 2.62
CA TYR A 156 -23.83 -4.54 2.58
C TYR A 156 -23.11 -4.15 1.29
N ASP A 157 -23.81 -4.05 0.15
CA ASP A 157 -23.18 -3.63 -1.12
C ASP A 157 -22.83 -2.14 -1.10
N ASP A 158 -23.67 -1.31 -0.44
CA ASP A 158 -23.42 0.12 -0.26
C ASP A 158 -22.27 0.37 0.75
N LEU A 159 -22.23 -0.42 1.83
CA LEU A 159 -21.13 -0.44 2.80
C LEU A 159 -19.82 -0.96 2.18
N LYS A 160 -19.91 -1.92 1.24
CA LYS A 160 -18.76 -2.43 0.49
C LYS A 160 -18.21 -1.36 -0.45
N GLY A 161 -19.07 -0.58 -1.11
CA GLY A 161 -18.65 0.57 -1.92
C GLY A 161 -17.92 1.62 -1.10
N GLN A 162 -18.45 1.98 0.08
CA GLN A 162 -17.79 2.91 1.00
C GLN A 162 -16.47 2.37 1.52
N LEU A 163 -16.38 1.06 1.79
CA LEU A 163 -15.15 0.40 2.21
C LEU A 163 -14.11 0.36 1.08
N ASP A 164 -14.52 0.12 -0.17
CA ASP A 164 -13.65 0.12 -1.34
C ASP A 164 -13.08 1.53 -1.61
N ASP A 165 -13.91 2.57 -1.49
CA ASP A 165 -13.48 3.98 -1.61
C ASP A 165 -12.47 4.35 -0.52
N LEU A 166 -12.73 3.91 0.73
CA LEU A 166 -11.84 4.10 1.87
C LEU A 166 -10.49 3.36 1.69
N MET A 167 -10.53 2.16 1.11
CA MET A 167 -9.35 1.36 0.76
C MET A 167 -8.53 2.00 -0.37
N GLN A 168 -9.19 2.70 -1.30
CA GLN A 168 -8.55 3.42 -2.39
C GLN A 168 -7.84 4.70 -1.90
N LEU A 169 -8.39 5.37 -0.89
CA LEU A 169 -7.79 6.52 -0.21
C LEU A 169 -6.51 6.15 0.57
N LEU A 170 -6.48 4.97 1.19
CA LEU A 170 -5.31 4.49 1.93
C LEU A 170 -4.15 4.00 1.05
N ASN A 171 -4.44 3.65 -0.20
CA ASN A 171 -3.46 3.10 -1.12
C ASN A 171 -3.56 3.80 -2.48
N PRO A 172 -3.12 5.07 -2.59
CA PRO A 172 -3.20 5.83 -3.85
C PRO A 172 -2.37 5.20 -5.00
N SER A 173 -1.63 4.13 -4.71
CA SER A 173 -0.90 3.29 -5.67
C SER A 173 -1.75 2.22 -6.37
N SER A 174 -2.92 1.82 -5.86
CA SER A 174 -3.76 0.80 -6.54
C SER A 174 -4.59 1.39 -7.70
N GLY A 175 -4.79 2.71 -7.72
CA GLY A 175 -5.47 3.44 -8.81
C GLY A 175 -4.55 4.04 -9.87
N LYS A 176 -3.23 3.87 -9.76
CA LYS A 176 -2.33 4.26 -10.86
C LYS A 176 -2.34 3.14 -11.87
N SER A 177 -3.14 3.32 -12.93
CA SER A 177 -2.81 2.75 -14.23
C SER A 177 -1.30 2.92 -14.43
N LYS A 178 -0.52 1.83 -14.37
CA LYS A 178 0.92 1.82 -14.67
C LYS A 178 1.02 2.52 -16.03
N LYS A 179 1.53 3.76 -16.06
CA LYS A 179 1.87 4.45 -17.32
C LYS A 179 2.61 3.43 -18.17
N PRO A 180 2.27 3.22 -19.46
CA PRO A 180 2.93 2.23 -20.28
C PRO A 180 4.43 2.52 -20.23
N ALA A 181 5.17 1.59 -19.63
CA ALA A 181 6.62 1.67 -19.58
C ALA A 181 7.11 1.76 -21.03
N ALA A 182 8.09 2.64 -21.27
CA ALA A 182 8.75 2.74 -22.57
C ALA A 182 9.14 1.33 -23.06
N PRO A 183 9.07 1.04 -24.37
CA PRO A 183 9.27 -0.31 -24.89
C PRO A 183 10.62 -0.85 -24.44
N MET A 184 10.59 -1.70 -23.41
CA MET A 184 11.78 -2.26 -22.82
C MET A 184 12.32 -3.30 -23.80
N GLN A 185 13.60 -3.20 -24.13
CA GLN A 185 14.26 -4.19 -24.99
C GLN A 185 14.04 -5.58 -24.39
N PRO A 186 13.67 -6.59 -25.19
CA PRO A 186 13.42 -7.93 -24.68
C PRO A 186 14.69 -8.45 -24.02
N LYS A 187 14.63 -8.80 -22.73
CA LYS A 187 15.73 -9.42 -21.99
C LYS A 187 15.38 -10.85 -21.69
N ILE A 188 16.38 -11.72 -21.71
CA ILE A 188 16.27 -13.11 -21.30
C ILE A 188 16.96 -13.28 -19.96
N TYR A 189 16.21 -13.77 -18.98
CA TYR A 189 16.72 -14.06 -17.65
C TYR A 189 17.12 -15.52 -17.57
N SER A 190 18.37 -15.77 -17.19
CA SER A 190 18.88 -17.10 -16.88
C SER A 190 18.77 -17.32 -15.39
N PHE A 191 17.78 -18.10 -14.95
CA PHE A 191 17.59 -18.48 -13.56
C PHE A 191 18.23 -19.83 -13.26
N LYS A 192 18.76 -19.96 -12.05
CA LYS A 192 18.93 -21.27 -11.40
C LYS A 192 17.86 -21.43 -10.34
N ILE A 193 17.06 -22.49 -10.48
CA ILE A 193 15.98 -22.85 -9.56
C ILE A 193 16.39 -24.13 -8.85
N THR A 194 16.56 -24.07 -7.54
CA THR A 194 17.04 -25.17 -6.71
C THR A 194 15.97 -25.58 -5.73
N LEU A 195 15.59 -26.85 -5.73
CA LEU A 195 14.68 -27.42 -4.73
C LEU A 195 15.49 -27.68 -3.45
N GLU A 196 15.03 -27.10 -2.35
CA GLU A 196 15.71 -27.16 -1.05
C GLU A 196 15.15 -28.31 -0.20
N ASN A 197 15.91 -28.74 0.82
CA ASN A 197 15.48 -29.70 1.83
C ASN A 197 15.14 -31.14 1.34
N VAL A 198 15.73 -31.58 0.22
CA VAL A 198 15.53 -32.94 -0.35
C VAL A 198 16.75 -33.86 -0.27
N GLY A 199 17.73 -33.53 0.57
CA GLY A 199 18.91 -34.38 0.85
C GLY A 199 19.97 -34.49 -0.25
N VAL A 200 19.62 -34.25 -1.52
CA VAL A 200 20.53 -34.20 -2.67
C VAL A 200 20.32 -32.92 -3.49
N PRO A 201 21.32 -32.43 -4.26
CA PRO A 201 21.15 -31.20 -5.02
C PRO A 201 20.23 -31.42 -6.22
N VAL A 202 18.98 -30.99 -6.15
CA VAL A 202 18.03 -30.99 -7.27
C VAL A 202 17.88 -29.56 -7.79
N TRP A 203 18.21 -29.33 -9.06
CA TRP A 203 18.06 -27.99 -9.65
C TRP A 203 17.88 -28.02 -11.16
N ARG A 204 17.37 -26.90 -11.68
CA ARG A 204 17.18 -26.62 -13.11
C ARG A 204 17.72 -25.23 -13.44
N LYS A 205 18.37 -25.06 -14.59
CA LYS A 205 18.75 -23.76 -15.14
C LYS A 205 17.86 -23.45 -16.33
N VAL A 206 17.06 -22.40 -16.21
CA VAL A 206 16.06 -22.04 -17.21
C VAL A 206 16.30 -20.62 -17.71
N GLN A 207 16.11 -20.43 -19.01
CA GLN A 207 16.07 -19.11 -19.63
C GLN A 207 14.63 -18.73 -19.93
N VAL A 208 14.19 -17.58 -19.44
CA VAL A 208 12.81 -17.07 -19.55
C VAL A 208 12.80 -15.62 -20.02
N ASN A 209 11.68 -15.16 -20.59
CA ASN A 209 11.54 -13.75 -20.95
C ASN A 209 11.39 -12.90 -19.68
N SER A 210 12.09 -11.77 -19.60
CA SER A 210 11.97 -10.85 -18.46
C SER A 210 10.55 -10.27 -18.30
N ALA A 211 9.77 -10.21 -19.39
CA ALA A 211 8.39 -9.77 -19.40
C ALA A 211 7.38 -10.88 -19.08
N SER A 212 7.83 -12.08 -18.73
CA SER A 212 6.91 -13.08 -18.16
C SER A 212 6.40 -12.62 -16.79
N THR A 213 5.18 -13.01 -16.47
CA THR A 213 4.60 -12.77 -15.14
C THR A 213 5.03 -13.86 -14.15
N PHE A 214 4.76 -13.66 -12.86
CA PHE A 214 4.99 -14.68 -11.85
C PHE A 214 4.10 -15.92 -12.04
N LEU A 215 2.86 -15.76 -12.53
CA LEU A 215 2.01 -16.90 -12.94
C LEU A 215 2.66 -17.72 -14.07
N GLU A 216 3.27 -17.05 -15.06
CA GLU A 216 3.99 -17.76 -16.12
C GLU A 216 5.24 -18.47 -15.57
N LEU A 217 5.94 -17.86 -14.61
CA LEU A 217 7.07 -18.52 -13.94
C LEU A 217 6.64 -19.73 -13.11
N HIS A 218 5.52 -19.64 -12.38
CA HIS A 218 4.92 -20.77 -11.66
C HIS A 218 4.71 -21.96 -12.60
N LYS A 219 4.02 -21.75 -13.72
CA LYS A 219 3.78 -22.79 -14.75
C LYS A 219 5.06 -23.37 -15.33
N ILE A 220 6.10 -22.55 -15.46
CA ILE A 220 7.42 -23.01 -15.88
C ILE A 220 8.03 -23.91 -14.82
N ILE A 221 8.01 -23.53 -13.54
CA ILE A 221 8.56 -24.33 -12.44
C ILE A 221 7.87 -25.69 -12.36
N GLN A 222 6.54 -25.72 -12.50
CA GLN A 222 5.76 -26.96 -12.49
C GLN A 222 6.22 -27.94 -13.57
N ILE A 223 6.49 -27.44 -14.79
CA ILE A 223 7.08 -28.26 -15.86
C ILE A 223 8.54 -28.66 -15.56
N LEU A 224 9.34 -27.77 -14.99
CA LEU A 224 10.75 -28.00 -14.70
C LEU A 224 10.96 -29.15 -13.68
N PHE A 225 10.00 -29.36 -12.78
CA PHE A 225 10.03 -30.35 -11.70
C PHE A 225 8.98 -31.46 -11.87
N ASP A 226 8.25 -31.49 -12.98
CA ASP A 226 7.26 -32.51 -13.36
C ASP A 226 6.07 -32.65 -12.38
N TRP A 227 5.50 -31.51 -11.97
CA TRP A 227 4.33 -31.42 -11.08
C TRP A 227 3.07 -30.94 -11.82
N GLN A 228 1.90 -31.14 -11.19
CA GLN A 228 0.58 -31.06 -11.82
C GLN A 228 -0.21 -29.79 -11.55
N GLU A 229 0.32 -28.82 -10.78
CA GLU A 229 -0.39 -27.58 -10.42
C GLU A 229 -1.62 -27.80 -9.50
N ASP A 230 -1.63 -28.86 -8.68
CA ASP A 230 -2.77 -29.24 -7.82
C ASP A 230 -2.82 -28.51 -6.46
N HIS A 231 -1.76 -27.79 -6.06
CA HIS A 231 -1.68 -27.11 -4.76
C HIS A 231 -1.42 -25.60 -4.85
N LEU A 232 -1.66 -24.91 -3.75
CA LEU A 232 -1.37 -23.48 -3.59
C LEU A 232 0.13 -23.18 -3.61
N HIS A 233 0.47 -21.93 -3.94
CA HIS A 233 1.85 -21.46 -3.98
C HIS A 233 1.99 -19.97 -3.70
N ASP A 234 3.19 -19.60 -3.24
CA ASP A 234 3.61 -18.21 -3.13
C ASP A 234 5.02 -17.98 -3.71
N PHE A 235 5.33 -16.73 -4.03
CA PHE A 235 6.69 -16.26 -4.21
C PHE A 235 7.02 -15.22 -3.15
N ARG A 236 8.17 -15.36 -2.51
CA ARG A 236 8.70 -14.36 -1.58
C ARG A 236 9.96 -13.75 -2.14
N ILE A 237 9.94 -12.46 -2.42
CA ILE A 237 11.12 -11.75 -2.91
C ILE A 237 12.10 -11.61 -1.75
N GLN A 238 13.28 -12.20 -1.90
CA GLN A 238 14.33 -12.19 -0.87
C GLN A 238 15.35 -11.08 -1.15
N LYS A 239 15.62 -10.79 -2.42
CA LYS A 239 16.58 -9.79 -2.86
C LYS A 239 16.21 -9.24 -4.24
N SER A 240 16.11 -7.92 -4.35
CA SER A 240 15.79 -7.18 -5.57
C SER A 240 16.68 -5.95 -5.70
N ASN A 241 17.20 -5.69 -6.90
CA ASN A 241 18.18 -4.65 -7.19
C ASN A 241 19.42 -4.70 -6.27
N GLY A 242 19.89 -5.89 -5.90
CA GLY A 242 21.00 -6.03 -4.98
C GLY A 242 20.65 -5.84 -3.50
N ILE A 243 19.41 -5.45 -3.18
CA ILE A 243 18.95 -5.09 -1.84
C ILE A 243 18.08 -6.21 -1.28
N ARG A 244 18.31 -6.58 -0.01
CA ARG A 244 17.47 -7.56 0.69
C ARG A 244 16.07 -7.01 0.86
N GLN A 245 15.08 -7.76 0.40
CA GLN A 245 13.68 -7.44 0.56
C GLN A 245 13.14 -8.13 1.81
N LYS A 246 12.18 -7.49 2.47
CA LYS A 246 11.39 -8.07 3.56
C LYS A 246 9.94 -7.89 3.21
N ASN A 247 9.14 -8.93 3.49
CA ASN A 247 7.68 -8.86 3.45
C ASN A 247 7.09 -8.53 2.06
N VAL A 248 7.74 -8.93 0.96
CA VAL A 248 7.14 -8.87 -0.39
C VAL A 248 6.76 -10.29 -0.80
N ILE A 249 5.45 -10.52 -0.94
CA ILE A 249 4.85 -11.79 -1.34
C ILE A 249 4.08 -11.57 -2.64
N ILE A 250 4.22 -12.50 -3.57
CA ILE A 250 3.48 -12.52 -4.83
C ILE A 250 2.74 -13.85 -4.86
N GLU A 251 1.42 -13.80 -4.93
CA GLU A 251 0.53 -14.96 -4.78
C GLU A 251 -0.65 -14.90 -5.78
N SER A 252 -1.46 -15.97 -5.81
CA SER A 252 -2.62 -16.07 -6.69
C SER A 252 -3.71 -15.06 -6.33
N ASP A 253 -4.36 -14.50 -7.35
CA ASP A 253 -5.52 -13.60 -7.19
C ASP A 253 -6.75 -14.30 -6.58
N GLU A 254 -6.74 -15.63 -6.52
CA GLU A 254 -7.81 -16.45 -5.95
C GLU A 254 -7.68 -16.63 -4.43
N GLU A 255 -6.56 -16.19 -3.83
CA GLU A 255 -6.42 -16.16 -2.38
C GLU A 255 -7.25 -15.01 -1.80
N ASP A 256 -8.45 -15.35 -1.34
CA ASP A 256 -9.39 -14.45 -0.65
C ASP A 256 -8.87 -14.09 0.77
N THR A 257 -7.67 -13.52 0.83
CA THR A 257 -7.15 -12.92 2.05
C THR A 257 -7.82 -11.56 2.20
N SER A 258 -8.76 -11.48 3.13
CA SER A 258 -9.43 -10.22 3.46
C SER A 258 -8.38 -9.12 3.62
N PRO A 259 -8.43 -8.04 2.83
CA PRO A 259 -7.46 -6.93 2.92
C PRO A 259 -7.35 -6.37 4.35
N LEU A 260 -8.42 -6.51 5.13
CA LEU A 260 -8.51 -6.11 6.53
C LEU A 260 -7.64 -7.01 7.44
N PHE A 261 -7.53 -8.30 7.16
CA PHE A 261 -6.71 -9.21 7.95
C PHE A 261 -5.23 -8.82 7.90
N ASP A 262 -4.74 -8.39 6.74
CA ASP A 262 -3.36 -7.95 6.57
C ASP A 262 -3.07 -6.59 7.17
N ILE A 263 -4.04 -5.68 7.15
CA ILE A 263 -3.93 -4.35 7.77
C ILE A 263 -3.90 -4.47 9.30
N PHE A 264 -4.69 -5.39 9.88
CA PHE A 264 -4.88 -5.47 11.34
C PHE A 264 -4.08 -6.56 12.05
N PHE A 265 -3.76 -7.66 11.36
CA PHE A 265 -3.17 -8.86 11.98
C PHE A 265 -1.96 -9.43 11.22
N GLY A 266 -1.62 -8.88 10.04
CA GLY A 266 -0.41 -9.24 9.32
C GLY A 266 0.81 -8.46 9.79
N ASP A 267 1.97 -9.10 9.92
CA ASP A 267 3.23 -8.38 9.73
C ASP A 267 3.12 -7.64 8.40
N ALA A 268 3.32 -6.31 8.34
CA ALA A 268 3.12 -5.51 7.13
C ALA A 268 3.77 -6.16 5.90
N LYS A 269 2.96 -6.91 5.14
CA LYS A 269 3.35 -7.71 3.98
C LYS A 269 2.73 -7.07 2.77
N THR A 270 3.58 -6.63 1.86
CA THR A 270 3.18 -6.23 0.52
C THR A 270 2.84 -7.50 -0.25
N ARG A 271 1.54 -7.76 -0.42
CA ARG A 271 1.03 -8.80 -1.31
C ARG A 271 0.76 -8.21 -2.68
N LEU A 272 1.20 -8.91 -3.71
CA LEU A 272 1.07 -8.50 -5.09
C LEU A 272 0.51 -9.67 -5.91
N SER A 273 -0.21 -9.35 -6.98
CA SER A 273 -0.78 -10.32 -7.88
C SER A 273 0.29 -10.99 -8.75
N GLU A 274 0.28 -12.32 -8.83
CA GLU A 274 1.15 -13.05 -9.76
C GLU A 274 0.80 -12.86 -11.25
N THR A 275 -0.41 -12.38 -11.55
CA THR A 275 -0.87 -12.14 -12.93
C THR A 275 -0.46 -10.75 -13.42
N GLU A 276 -0.28 -9.79 -12.51
CA GLU A 276 0.11 -8.41 -12.83
C GLU A 276 1.61 -8.15 -12.67
N GLU A 277 2.28 -8.86 -11.77
CA GLU A 277 3.70 -8.64 -11.50
C GLU A 277 4.59 -9.38 -12.49
N HIS A 278 5.55 -8.65 -13.06
CA HIS A 278 6.45 -9.17 -14.08
C HIS A 278 7.84 -9.45 -13.49
N LEU A 279 8.57 -10.40 -14.07
CA LEU A 279 9.89 -10.76 -13.56
C LEU A 279 10.87 -9.57 -13.58
N HIS A 280 10.75 -8.67 -14.56
CA HIS A 280 11.59 -7.47 -14.62
C HIS A 280 11.29 -6.42 -13.55
N ASP A 281 10.14 -6.49 -12.88
CA ASP A 281 9.81 -5.58 -11.78
C ASP A 281 10.60 -5.95 -10.52
N HIS A 282 10.95 -7.23 -10.37
CA HIS A 282 11.55 -7.79 -9.16
C HIS A 282 13.00 -8.27 -9.33
N PHE A 283 13.37 -8.76 -10.50
CA PHE A 283 14.73 -9.20 -10.83
C PHE A 283 15.40 -8.16 -11.73
N LEU A 284 16.28 -7.35 -11.17
CA LEU A 284 16.86 -6.17 -11.83
C LEU A 284 18.35 -6.36 -12.11
N VAL A 285 19.06 -7.04 -11.20
CA VAL A 285 20.50 -7.31 -11.31
C VAL A 285 20.82 -8.77 -11.02
N GLU A 286 21.96 -9.24 -11.51
CA GLU A 286 22.44 -10.59 -11.20
C GLU A 286 22.54 -10.80 -9.69
N LYS A 287 22.22 -12.02 -9.24
CA LYS A 287 22.12 -12.45 -7.84
C LYS A 287 20.90 -11.90 -7.08
N ASP A 288 19.94 -11.27 -7.75
CA ASP A 288 18.59 -11.11 -7.19
C ASP A 288 17.93 -12.48 -6.99
N GLN A 289 17.09 -12.58 -5.96
CA GLN A 289 16.63 -13.86 -5.41
C GLN A 289 15.18 -13.80 -4.95
N ALA A 290 14.47 -14.90 -5.21
CA ALA A 290 13.16 -15.17 -4.64
C ALA A 290 13.09 -16.61 -4.11
N ARG A 291 12.16 -16.86 -3.21
CA ARG A 291 11.73 -18.19 -2.80
C ARG A 291 10.38 -18.48 -3.43
N TYR A 292 10.20 -19.65 -4.02
CA TYR A 292 8.91 -20.15 -4.47
C TYR A 292 8.51 -21.31 -3.58
N THR A 293 7.38 -21.20 -2.91
CA THR A 293 6.83 -22.24 -2.04
C THR A 293 5.67 -22.88 -2.76
N TYR A 294 5.69 -24.20 -2.95
CA TYR A 294 4.61 -24.97 -3.56
C TYR A 294 4.10 -26.00 -2.58
N ASP A 295 2.79 -26.18 -2.55
CA ASP A 295 2.08 -27.03 -1.59
C ASP A 295 2.40 -26.64 -0.15
N PHE A 296 1.53 -25.86 0.48
CA PHE A 296 1.73 -25.41 1.86
C PHE A 296 1.61 -26.56 2.89
N GLY A 297 1.09 -27.73 2.50
CA GLY A 297 1.11 -28.94 3.30
C GLY A 297 2.50 -29.56 3.34
N ASP A 298 3.05 -29.90 2.17
CA ASP A 298 4.39 -30.49 2.08
C ASP A 298 5.51 -29.46 2.26
N ASP A 299 5.29 -28.17 1.99
CA ASP A 299 6.24 -27.05 2.04
C ASP A 299 7.42 -27.23 1.06
N TRP A 300 7.15 -27.42 -0.23
CA TRP A 300 8.21 -27.54 -1.26
C TRP A 300 8.82 -26.18 -1.60
N GLN A 301 10.02 -25.94 -1.09
CA GLN A 301 10.68 -24.64 -1.22
C GLN A 301 11.75 -24.65 -2.32
N HIS A 302 11.61 -23.72 -3.27
CA HIS A 302 12.58 -23.49 -4.33
C HIS A 302 13.28 -22.16 -4.12
N LYS A 303 14.61 -22.20 -4.18
CA LYS A 303 15.42 -20.99 -4.28
C LYS A 303 15.63 -20.63 -5.75
N ILE A 304 15.16 -19.46 -6.12
CA ILE A 304 15.30 -18.88 -7.47
C ILE A 304 16.38 -17.81 -7.42
N VAL A 305 17.41 -17.94 -8.26
CA VAL A 305 18.51 -16.97 -8.36
C VAL A 305 18.69 -16.53 -9.80
N LEU A 306 18.65 -15.21 -10.05
CA LEU A 306 19.02 -14.65 -11.34
C LEU A 306 20.53 -14.77 -11.55
N GLU A 307 20.97 -15.67 -12.42
CA GLU A 307 22.40 -15.87 -12.69
C GLU A 307 22.91 -14.90 -13.75
N LYS A 308 22.13 -14.67 -14.83
CA LYS A 308 22.53 -13.80 -15.96
C LYS A 308 21.34 -13.10 -16.59
N ILE A 309 21.60 -11.91 -17.14
CA ILE A 309 20.68 -11.16 -18.00
C ILE A 309 21.29 -11.13 -19.41
N LEU A 310 20.58 -11.68 -20.39
CA LEU A 310 21.08 -11.92 -21.75
C LEU A 310 20.18 -11.24 -22.79
N PRO A 311 20.73 -10.83 -23.95
CA PRO A 311 19.90 -10.53 -25.10
C PRO A 311 19.24 -11.81 -25.63
N PRO A 312 18.06 -11.72 -26.29
CA PRO A 312 17.43 -12.87 -26.94
C PRO A 312 18.32 -13.42 -28.04
N ALA A 313 18.50 -14.74 -28.06
CA ALA A 313 19.24 -15.41 -29.12
C ALA A 313 18.34 -15.61 -30.35
N GLU A 314 18.89 -15.40 -31.54
CA GLU A 314 18.18 -15.60 -32.80
C GLU A 314 17.74 -17.07 -32.97
N GLY A 315 16.50 -17.29 -33.39
CA GLY A 315 15.94 -18.63 -33.63
C GLY A 315 15.61 -19.43 -32.36
N VAL A 316 15.87 -18.91 -31.16
CA VAL A 316 15.57 -19.61 -29.90
C VAL A 316 14.17 -19.28 -29.42
N THR A 317 13.39 -20.32 -29.08
CA THR A 317 12.09 -20.16 -28.40
C THR A 317 12.26 -20.34 -26.91
N TYR A 318 11.79 -19.38 -26.14
CA TYR A 318 11.78 -19.40 -24.67
C TYR A 318 10.37 -19.78 -24.15
N PRO A 319 10.27 -20.35 -22.93
CA PRO A 319 11.36 -20.77 -22.03
C PRO A 319 12.16 -21.97 -22.54
N ILE A 320 13.42 -22.09 -22.10
CA ILE A 320 14.29 -23.25 -22.39
C ILE A 320 15.14 -23.63 -21.18
N CYS A 321 15.17 -24.91 -20.84
CA CYS A 321 16.06 -25.49 -19.84
C CYS A 321 17.45 -25.72 -20.47
N THR A 322 18.50 -25.22 -19.84
CA THR A 322 19.88 -25.24 -20.36
C THR A 322 20.80 -26.19 -19.60
N ALA A 323 20.45 -26.51 -18.35
CA ALA A 323 21.15 -27.50 -17.53
C ALA A 323 20.24 -27.98 -16.40
N ALA A 324 20.51 -29.18 -15.88
CA ALA A 324 19.80 -29.75 -14.76
C ALA A 324 20.73 -30.61 -13.90
N LYS A 325 20.27 -30.98 -12.71
CA LYS A 325 20.90 -31.98 -11.85
C LYS A 325 19.84 -32.71 -11.05
N ASN A 326 19.95 -34.04 -11.03
CA ASN A 326 19.11 -34.98 -10.28
C ASN A 326 17.62 -34.90 -10.64
N ASP A 327 16.89 -35.98 -10.33
CA ASP A 327 15.46 -36.02 -10.55
C ASP A 327 14.72 -35.20 -9.49
N ALA A 328 13.55 -34.70 -9.86
CA ALA A 328 12.64 -34.07 -8.91
C ALA A 328 11.82 -35.16 -8.22
N PRO A 329 11.44 -34.97 -6.95
CA PRO A 329 10.46 -35.85 -6.31
C PRO A 329 9.11 -35.71 -7.00
N TYR A 330 8.27 -36.74 -6.90
CA TYR A 330 6.88 -36.64 -7.33
C TYR A 330 6.12 -35.64 -6.45
N GLU A 331 5.03 -35.12 -6.97
CA GLU A 331 4.05 -34.40 -6.16
C GLU A 331 3.55 -35.29 -5.00
N ASP A 332 3.24 -34.69 -3.85
CA ASP A 332 2.82 -35.36 -2.60
C ASP A 332 3.82 -36.37 -1.99
N SER A 333 5.09 -36.38 -2.42
CA SER A 333 6.06 -37.40 -1.97
C SER A 333 7.00 -36.96 -0.84
N ARG A 334 6.61 -35.97 -0.02
CA ARG A 334 7.46 -35.44 1.06
C ARG A 334 7.86 -36.53 2.05
N TYR A 335 6.94 -37.43 2.38
CA TYR A 335 7.21 -38.52 3.30
C TYR A 335 8.30 -39.47 2.79
N GLU A 336 8.27 -39.84 1.51
CA GLU A 336 9.25 -40.72 0.88
C GLU A 336 10.63 -40.06 0.79
N VAL A 337 10.67 -38.74 0.52
CA VAL A 337 11.91 -37.97 0.56
C VAL A 337 12.49 -37.94 1.98
N MET A 338 11.66 -37.67 3.00
CA MET A 338 12.10 -37.60 4.39
C MET A 338 12.56 -38.94 4.95
N THR A 339 11.93 -40.04 4.54
CA THR A 339 12.32 -41.40 4.95
C THR A 339 13.49 -41.96 4.14
N GLY A 340 13.91 -41.27 3.09
CA GLY A 340 14.96 -41.74 2.16
C GLY A 340 14.51 -42.92 1.29
N SER A 341 13.20 -43.15 1.18
CA SER A 341 12.60 -44.21 0.37
C SER A 341 12.59 -43.87 -1.13
N LEU A 342 12.71 -42.58 -1.48
CA LEU A 342 12.78 -42.11 -2.86
C LEU A 342 14.23 -41.79 -3.27
N ASN A 343 14.71 -42.39 -4.35
CA ASN A 343 16.03 -42.10 -4.91
C ASN A 343 15.93 -41.02 -5.99
N LEU A 344 16.50 -39.84 -5.72
CA LEU A 344 16.54 -38.71 -6.65
C LEU A 344 17.85 -38.61 -7.43
N LEU A 345 18.85 -39.46 -7.16
CA LEU A 345 20.15 -39.37 -7.82
C LEU A 345 20.04 -39.79 -9.28
N ASN A 346 20.32 -38.84 -10.17
CA ASN A 346 20.38 -39.07 -11.60
C ASN A 346 21.68 -38.48 -12.18
N SER A 347 22.43 -39.33 -12.88
CA SER A 347 23.70 -38.97 -13.51
C SER A 347 23.53 -38.40 -14.92
N ASP A 348 22.41 -38.65 -15.59
CA ASP A 348 22.13 -38.18 -16.94
C ASP A 348 21.42 -36.82 -16.93
N ALA A 349 22.21 -35.77 -16.69
CA ALA A 349 21.73 -34.40 -16.79
C ALA A 349 21.22 -34.02 -18.20
N LYS A 350 21.64 -34.73 -19.26
CA LYS A 350 21.22 -34.42 -20.63
C LYS A 350 19.83 -34.95 -20.91
N GLU A 351 19.51 -36.14 -20.43
CA GLU A 351 18.17 -36.74 -20.49
C GLU A 351 17.16 -35.85 -19.78
N ILE A 352 17.42 -35.45 -18.53
CA ILE A 352 16.55 -34.53 -17.78
C ILE A 352 16.28 -33.23 -18.56
N VAL A 353 17.33 -32.62 -19.13
CA VAL A 353 17.18 -31.39 -19.92
C VAL A 353 16.37 -31.64 -21.19
N ALA A 354 16.53 -32.79 -21.84
CA ALA A 354 15.79 -33.15 -23.04
C ALA A 354 14.30 -33.33 -22.75
N ASP A 355 13.95 -34.04 -21.68
CA ASP A 355 12.57 -34.32 -21.27
C ASP A 355 11.83 -33.05 -20.86
N VAL A 356 12.46 -32.24 -20.00
CA VAL A 356 11.94 -30.94 -19.58
C VAL A 356 11.68 -30.04 -20.79
N ASN A 357 12.65 -29.94 -21.72
CA ASN A 357 12.46 -29.14 -22.93
C ASN A 357 11.40 -29.72 -23.87
N GLY A 358 11.22 -31.05 -23.89
CA GLY A 358 10.13 -31.72 -24.58
C GLY A 358 8.77 -31.28 -24.08
N GLU A 359 8.57 -31.28 -22.75
CA GLU A 359 7.33 -30.81 -22.11
C GLU A 359 7.10 -29.31 -22.32
N LEU A 360 8.12 -28.47 -22.11
CA LEU A 360 8.02 -27.02 -22.34
C LEU A 360 7.52 -26.72 -23.77
N ARG A 361 8.09 -27.40 -24.78
CA ARG A 361 7.64 -27.27 -26.17
C ARG A 361 6.19 -27.73 -26.34
N ARG A 362 5.79 -28.86 -25.75
CA ARG A 362 4.41 -29.38 -25.85
C ARG A 362 3.39 -28.39 -25.27
N ARG A 363 3.63 -27.82 -24.09
CA ARG A 363 2.73 -26.84 -23.46
C ARG A 363 2.64 -25.52 -24.25
N ILE A 364 3.76 -25.03 -24.80
CA ILE A 364 3.77 -23.85 -25.68
C ILE A 364 2.91 -24.09 -26.94
N HIS A 365 3.02 -25.27 -27.56
CA HIS A 365 2.24 -25.61 -28.75
C HIS A 365 0.74 -25.71 -28.46
N LYS A 366 0.35 -26.34 -27.35
CA LYS A 366 -1.07 -26.39 -26.91
C LYS A 366 -1.65 -24.98 -26.72
N LYS A 367 -0.91 -24.05 -26.09
CA LYS A 367 -1.33 -22.64 -25.91
C LYS A 367 -1.56 -21.92 -27.25
N LYS A 368 -0.68 -22.15 -28.25
CA LYS A 368 -0.83 -21.56 -29.60
C LYS A 368 -2.06 -22.10 -30.35
N ILE A 369 -2.37 -23.39 -30.23
CA ILE A 369 -3.55 -23.99 -30.89
C ILE A 369 -4.84 -23.51 -30.24
N SER A 370 -4.90 -23.42 -28.91
CA SER A 370 -6.06 -22.89 -28.19
C SER A 370 -6.36 -21.44 -28.57
N ARG A 371 -5.33 -20.58 -28.69
CA ARG A 371 -5.46 -19.18 -29.11
C ARG A 371 -5.86 -18.96 -30.56
N LYS A 372 -5.66 -19.94 -31.46
CA LYS A 372 -6.12 -19.88 -32.86
C LYS A 372 -7.57 -20.33 -33.05
N ARG A 373 -8.17 -20.95 -32.02
CA ARG A 373 -9.52 -21.51 -32.04
C ARG A 373 -10.56 -20.62 -31.34
N LYS A 374 -10.11 -19.65 -30.55
CA LYS A 374 -10.91 -18.52 -30.07
C LYS A 374 -10.72 -17.36 -31.03
#